data_AF-A0A3G8JE41-F1
#
_entry.id   AF-A0A3G8JE41-F1
#
_cell.length_a   1.000
_cell.length_b   1.000
_cell.length_c   1.000
_cell.angle_alpha   90.00
_cell.angle_beta   90.00
_cell.angle_gamma   90.00
#
_symmetry.space_group_name_H-M   'P 1'
#
loop_
_entity.id
_entity.type
_entity.pdbx_description
1 polymer ?
#
loop_
_entity_poly.entity_id
_entity_poly.type
_entity_poly.pdbx_seq_one_letter_code
_entity_poly.pdbx_strand_id
1 'polypeptide(L)'
;MSRRGYTLRWTCAHEGCREQYYSVVDYKADYQAAWKRQSEKPWRCLRHDGRGDVLSPTNTCVRTEVPMTVMYHRQFWDRHGFVHGPGFKAWADDFPEGATLIVTAEVVLPAAGDVRDGGQS
;
A
#
# COMPACT_ATOMS: atom_id res chain seq x y z
N MET A 1 -13.44 -33.83 17.99
CA MET A 1 -13.71 -32.59 18.74
C MET A 1 -13.70 -31.42 17.76
N SER A 2 -14.84 -30.76 17.53
CA SER A 2 -14.88 -29.53 16.73
C SER A 2 -14.00 -28.48 17.42
N ARG A 3 -12.93 -28.03 16.76
CA ARG A 3 -12.10 -26.95 17.30
C ARG A 3 -12.99 -25.70 17.40
N ARG A 4 -13.25 -25.24 18.62
CA ARG A 4 -13.87 -23.92 18.85
C ARG A 4 -12.81 -22.88 18.51
N GLY A 5 -12.89 -22.31 17.32
CA GLY A 5 -12.05 -21.18 16.93
C GLY A 5 -12.28 -20.00 17.85
N TYR A 6 -11.22 -19.26 18.17
CA TYR A 6 -11.28 -18.03 18.94
C TYR A 6 -11.48 -16.86 17.98
N THR A 7 -12.53 -16.07 18.20
CA THR A 7 -12.81 -14.89 17.37
C THR A 7 -12.04 -13.69 17.89
N LEU A 8 -11.28 -13.05 16.99
CA LEU A 8 -10.62 -11.77 17.22
C LEU A 8 -11.45 -10.67 16.55
N ARG A 9 -11.63 -9.56 17.27
CA ARG A 9 -12.28 -8.36 16.76
C ARG A 9 -11.45 -7.16 17.16
N TRP A 10 -11.00 -6.40 16.17
CA TRP A 10 -10.27 -5.15 16.39
C TRP A 10 -11.06 -3.98 15.85
N THR A 11 -11.06 -2.87 16.59
CA THR A 11 -11.51 -1.57 16.09
C THR A 11 -10.27 -0.79 15.66
N CYS A 12 -10.39 -0.04 14.56
CA CYS A 12 -9.29 0.81 14.10
C CYS A 12 -8.90 1.81 15.20
N ALA A 13 -7.61 1.92 15.49
CA ALA A 13 -7.09 2.82 16.50
C ALA A 13 -7.05 4.30 16.09
N HIS A 14 -7.51 4.65 14.89
CA HIS A 14 -7.61 6.05 14.46
C HIS A 14 -8.86 6.70 15.07
N GLU A 15 -8.71 7.93 15.57
CA GLU A 15 -9.79 8.66 16.22
C GLU A 15 -11.00 8.82 15.28
N GLY A 16 -12.19 8.49 15.77
CA GLY A 16 -13.43 8.57 14.99
C GLY A 16 -13.63 7.46 13.94
N CYS A 17 -12.64 6.61 13.67
CA CYS A 17 -12.80 5.51 12.73
C CYS A 17 -13.63 4.36 13.34
N ARG A 18 -14.65 3.89 12.59
CA ARG A 18 -15.54 2.79 13.01
C ARG A 18 -15.23 1.45 12.34
N GLU A 19 -14.16 1.39 11.55
CA GLU A 19 -13.80 0.17 10.83
C GLU A 19 -13.38 -0.94 11.80
N GLN A 20 -13.81 -2.16 11.48
CA GLN A 20 -13.58 -3.33 12.31
C GLN A 20 -12.97 -4.46 11.50
N TYR A 21 -11.96 -5.09 12.07
CA TYR A 21 -11.35 -6.30 11.54
C TYR A 21 -11.80 -7.52 12.33
N TYR A 22 -12.12 -8.58 11.60
CA TYR A 22 -12.52 -9.86 12.17
C TYR A 22 -11.62 -10.96 11.64
N SER A 23 -11.12 -11.81 12.54
CA SER A 23 -10.46 -13.05 12.17
C SER A 23 -10.75 -14.15 13.18
N VAL A 24 -10.57 -15.39 12.75
CA VAL A 24 -10.70 -16.57 13.60
C VAL A 24 -9.32 -17.24 13.68
N VAL A 25 -8.91 -17.59 14.89
CA VAL A 25 -7.69 -18.37 15.13
C VAL A 25 -8.03 -19.68 15.82
N ASP A 26 -7.36 -20.75 15.43
CA ASP A 26 -7.67 -22.09 15.94
C ASP A 26 -7.09 -22.35 17.35
N TYR A 27 -5.99 -21.67 17.69
CA TYR A 27 -5.24 -21.93 18.90
C TYR A 27 -5.30 -20.76 19.89
N LYS A 28 -5.41 -21.07 21.18
CA LYS A 28 -5.43 -20.08 22.28
C LYS A 28 -4.14 -19.27 22.34
N ALA A 29 -3.00 -19.87 21.98
CA ALA A 29 -1.71 -19.18 21.95
C ALA A 29 -1.71 -18.05 20.91
N ASP A 30 -2.24 -18.29 19.71
CA ASP A 30 -2.35 -17.27 18.66
C ASP A 30 -3.29 -16.14 19.07
N TYR A 31 -4.38 -16.48 19.77
CA TYR A 31 -5.31 -15.49 20.34
C TYR A 31 -4.59 -14.57 21.33
N GLN A 32 -3.83 -15.13 22.28
CA GLN A 32 -3.06 -14.35 23.26
C GLN A 32 -1.97 -13.50 22.60
N ALA A 33 -1.25 -14.06 21.63
CA ALA A 33 -0.24 -13.33 20.86
C ALA A 33 -0.85 -12.17 20.06
N ALA A 34 -2.05 -12.35 19.49
CA ALA A 34 -2.76 -11.29 18.77
C ALA A 34 -3.16 -10.14 19.71
N TRP A 35 -3.67 -10.43 20.91
CA TRP A 35 -3.96 -9.41 21.93
C TRP A 35 -2.72 -8.64 22.38
N LYS A 36 -1.59 -9.33 22.59
CA LYS A 36 -0.32 -8.68 22.91
C LYS A 36 0.14 -7.74 21.79
N ARG A 37 0.10 -8.19 20.53
CA ARG A 37 0.42 -7.34 19.37
C ARG A 37 -0.50 -6.13 19.30
N GLN A 38 -1.79 -6.30 19.56
CA GLN A 38 -2.75 -5.19 19.57
C GLN A 38 -2.45 -4.16 20.65
N SER A 39 -1.99 -4.58 21.85
CA SER A 39 -1.61 -3.62 22.90
C SER A 39 -0.33 -2.85 22.58
N GLU A 40 0.61 -3.47 21.87
CA GLU A 40 1.89 -2.84 21.50
C GLU A 40 1.75 -1.94 20.26
N LYS A 41 1.05 -2.43 19.24
CA LYS A 41 0.79 -1.75 17.97
C LYS A 41 -0.67 -1.94 17.58
N PRO A 42 -1.56 -1.05 18.05
CA PRO A 42 -2.98 -1.13 17.74
C PRO A 42 -3.21 -1.17 16.23
N TRP A 43 -4.04 -2.11 15.80
CA TRP A 43 -4.45 -2.23 14.41
C TRP A 43 -5.06 -0.93 13.89
N ARG A 44 -4.58 -0.51 12.71
CA ARG A 44 -5.17 0.55 11.91
C ARG A 44 -5.65 -0.04 10.60
N CYS A 45 -6.80 0.42 10.14
CA CYS A 45 -7.34 -0.04 8.87
C CYS A 45 -6.52 0.50 7.69
N LEU A 46 -6.85 0.02 6.49
CA LEU A 46 -6.16 0.41 5.27
C LEU A 46 -6.24 1.91 4.97
N ARG A 47 -7.26 2.61 5.49
CA ARG A 47 -7.40 4.07 5.41
C ARG A 47 -6.43 4.83 6.34
N HIS A 48 -5.99 4.21 7.41
CA HIS A 48 -5.22 4.85 8.49
C HIS A 48 -3.88 4.16 8.77
N ASP A 49 -3.42 3.28 7.87
CA ASP A 49 -2.15 2.56 8.00
C ASP A 49 -0.92 3.47 7.82
N GLY A 50 -1.14 4.73 7.43
CA GLY A 50 -0.13 5.79 7.41
C GLY A 50 0.73 5.83 6.14
N ARG A 51 0.34 5.12 5.09
CA ARG A 51 1.14 5.00 3.87
C ARG A 51 1.01 6.16 2.89
N GLY A 52 0.15 7.14 3.17
CA GLY A 52 -0.05 8.31 2.29
C GLY A 52 -0.61 7.97 0.91
N ASP A 53 -1.03 6.72 0.72
CA ASP A 53 -1.56 6.17 -0.53
C ASP A 53 -3.08 6.34 -0.66
N VAL A 54 -3.74 6.82 0.39
CA VAL A 54 -5.19 7.01 0.44
C VAL A 54 -5.56 8.34 -0.19
N LEU A 55 -6.23 8.28 -1.34
CA LEU A 55 -6.85 9.43 -1.98
C LEU A 55 -8.11 9.82 -1.22
N SER A 56 -8.31 11.13 -1.04
CA SER A 56 -9.44 11.73 -0.35
C SER A 56 -9.74 13.11 -0.95
N PRO A 57 -10.84 13.79 -0.55
CA PRO A 57 -11.10 15.17 -0.99
C PRO A 57 -9.99 16.16 -0.63
N THR A 58 -9.19 15.89 0.41
CA THR A 58 -8.05 16.72 0.81
C THR A 58 -6.71 16.20 0.31
N ASN A 59 -6.66 14.96 -0.18
CA ASN A 59 -5.50 14.33 -0.81
C ASN A 59 -5.90 13.80 -2.20
N THR A 60 -5.94 14.69 -3.18
CA THR A 60 -6.50 14.39 -4.50
C THR A 60 -5.50 13.77 -5.48
N CYS A 61 -4.23 13.64 -5.11
CA CYS A 61 -3.19 13.14 -6.00
C CYS A 61 -2.12 12.34 -5.22
N VAL A 62 -1.87 11.12 -5.67
CA VAL A 62 -0.72 10.32 -5.28
C VAL A 62 0.18 10.20 -6.50
N ARG A 63 1.38 10.74 -6.41
CA ARG A 63 2.41 10.63 -7.44
C ARG A 63 3.51 9.70 -6.96
N THR A 64 3.81 8.67 -7.75
CA THR A 64 4.93 7.77 -7.50
C THR A 64 5.92 7.91 -8.64
N GLU A 65 7.15 8.29 -8.31
CA GLU A 65 8.26 8.37 -9.26
C GLU A 65 9.18 7.18 -9.03
N VAL A 66 9.37 6.35 -10.06
CA VAL A 66 10.24 5.18 -10.00
C VAL A 66 11.36 5.39 -11.02
N PRO A 67 12.54 5.86 -10.61
CA PRO A 67 13.65 6.04 -11.53
C PRO A 67 14.15 4.67 -12.01
N MET A 68 14.50 4.61 -13.30
CA MET A 68 15.26 3.48 -13.83
C MET A 68 16.71 3.62 -13.36
N THR A 69 17.27 2.54 -12.79
CA THR A 69 18.67 2.43 -12.41
C THR A 69 19.35 1.32 -13.21
N VAL A 70 20.67 1.42 -13.36
CA VAL A 70 21.50 0.38 -13.99
C VAL A 70 22.36 -0.26 -12.92
N MET A 71 22.19 -1.56 -12.71
CA MET A 71 22.99 -2.36 -11.78
C MET A 71 23.44 -3.65 -12.48
N TYR A 72 24.72 -4.02 -12.34
CA TYR A 72 25.27 -5.27 -12.91
C TYR A 72 24.91 -5.49 -14.40
N HIS A 73 25.01 -4.43 -15.22
CA HIS A 73 24.67 -4.43 -16.65
C HIS A 73 23.20 -4.76 -16.97
N ARG A 74 22.29 -4.63 -16.00
CA ARG A 74 20.84 -4.79 -16.20
C ARG A 74 20.11 -3.51 -15.75
N GLN A 75 18.98 -3.25 -16.40
CA GLN A 75 18.10 -2.13 -16.09
C GLN A 75 17.03 -2.58 -15.10
N PHE A 76 16.79 -1.76 -14.09
CA PHE A 76 15.80 -2.01 -13.07
C PHE A 76 14.99 -0.75 -12.80
N TRP A 77 13.70 -0.92 -12.59
CA TRP A 77 12.85 0.06 -11.92
C TRP A 77 13.03 -0.17 -10.42
N ASP A 78 13.72 0.76 -9.75
CA ASP A 78 14.22 0.54 -8.39
C ASP A 78 15.02 -0.78 -8.26
N ARG A 79 14.41 -1.87 -7.75
CA ARG A 79 15.03 -3.20 -7.56
C ARG A 79 14.48 -4.31 -8.44
N HIS A 80 13.55 -4.00 -9.36
CA HIS A 80 12.83 -4.98 -10.13
C HIS A 80 12.93 -4.69 -11.64
N GLY A 81 13.09 -5.74 -12.45
CA GLY A 81 13.09 -5.59 -13.92
C GLY A 81 11.71 -5.26 -14.51
N PHE A 82 10.68 -5.26 -13.67
CA PHE A 82 9.29 -5.01 -14.01
C PHE A 82 8.58 -4.39 -12.81
N VAL A 83 7.71 -3.40 -13.07
CA VAL A 83 6.84 -2.75 -12.07
C VAL A 83 5.42 -2.74 -12.61
N HIS A 84 4.44 -3.00 -11.74
CA HIS A 84 3.02 -2.83 -12.01
C HIS A 84 2.49 -1.63 -11.20
N GLY A 85 1.33 -1.10 -11.62
CA GLY A 85 0.83 0.24 -11.30
C GLY A 85 0.91 0.69 -9.84
N PRO A 86 0.85 2.01 -9.61
CA PRO A 86 1.05 2.59 -8.28
C PRO A 86 0.02 2.05 -7.28
N GLY A 87 0.48 1.78 -6.06
CA GLY A 87 -0.39 1.43 -4.94
C GLY A 87 -1.08 2.66 -4.41
N PHE A 88 -2.14 3.13 -5.06
CA PHE A 88 -3.08 4.07 -4.46
C PHE A 88 -4.30 3.33 -3.93
N LYS A 89 -4.99 3.92 -2.96
CA LYS A 89 -6.26 3.44 -2.40
C LYS A 89 -7.27 4.56 -2.49
N ALA A 90 -8.45 4.28 -3.03
CA ALA A 90 -9.56 5.22 -3.08
C ALA A 90 -10.86 4.49 -2.75
N TRP A 91 -11.69 5.07 -1.89
CA TRP A 91 -13.04 4.59 -1.63
C TRP A 91 -14.03 5.55 -2.27
N ALA A 92 -14.96 5.03 -3.08
CA ALA A 92 -15.93 5.86 -3.79
C ALA A 92 -16.76 6.74 -2.85
N ASP A 93 -17.13 6.20 -1.68
CA ASP A 93 -17.92 6.90 -0.65
C ASP A 93 -17.24 8.15 -0.08
N ASP A 94 -15.93 8.29 -0.27
CA ASP A 94 -15.18 9.46 0.22
C ASP A 94 -15.25 10.64 -0.77
N PHE A 95 -15.84 10.47 -1.96
CA PHE A 95 -15.89 11.49 -3.01
C PHE A 95 -17.33 11.94 -3.32
N PRO A 96 -17.54 13.20 -3.71
CA PRO A 96 -18.86 13.68 -4.14
C PRO A 96 -19.30 13.01 -5.46
N GLU A 97 -20.61 13.03 -5.71
CA GLU A 97 -21.17 12.57 -6.99
C GLU A 97 -20.53 13.34 -8.17
N GLY A 98 -20.23 12.60 -9.26
CA GLY A 98 -19.56 13.15 -10.44
C GLY A 98 -18.02 13.15 -10.37
N ALA A 99 -17.43 12.69 -9.26
CA ALA A 99 -15.98 12.52 -9.17
C ALA A 99 -15.48 11.50 -10.20
N THR A 100 -14.41 11.84 -10.90
CA THR A 100 -13.74 10.96 -11.87
C THR A 100 -12.35 10.60 -11.34
N LEU A 101 -12.10 9.31 -11.13
CA LEU A 101 -10.77 8.80 -10.82
C LEU A 101 -9.97 8.63 -12.11
N ILE A 102 -8.88 9.38 -12.24
CA ILE A 102 -7.96 9.30 -13.39
C ILE A 102 -6.65 8.68 -12.92
N VAL A 103 -6.27 7.55 -13.53
CA VAL A 103 -5.00 6.86 -13.24
C VAL A 103 -4.14 6.94 -14.50
N THR A 104 -3.01 7.63 -14.41
CA THR A 104 -2.08 7.81 -15.52
C THR A 104 -0.71 7.26 -15.15
N ALA A 105 -0.12 6.49 -16.06
CA ALA A 105 1.28 6.10 -16.02
C ALA A 105 2.00 6.73 -17.23
N GLU A 106 3.15 7.35 -16.99
CA GLU A 106 3.95 8.01 -18.01
C GLU A 106 5.42 7.59 -17.86
N VAL A 107 6.10 7.33 -18.98
CA VAL A 107 7.54 7.08 -19.03
C VAL A 107 8.23 8.30 -19.62
N VAL A 108 8.99 9.02 -18.78
CA VAL A 108 9.80 10.16 -19.21
C VAL A 108 11.17 9.65 -19.63
N LEU A 109 11.51 9.79 -20.90
CA LEU A 109 12.84 9.46 -21.42
C LEU A 109 13.82 10.61 -21.16
N PRO A 110 15.10 10.32 -20.86
CA PRO A 110 16.12 11.36 -20.78
C PRO A 110 16.26 12.08 -22.13
N ALA A 111 16.67 13.34 -22.10
CA ALA A 111 16.94 14.10 -23.32
C ALA A 111 18.00 13.37 -24.17
N ALA A 112 17.89 13.46 -25.49
CA ALA A 112 18.71 12.71 -26.45
C ALA A 112 20.25 12.90 -26.32
N GLY A 113 20.71 13.83 -25.47
CA GLY A 113 22.13 14.06 -25.18
C GLY A 113 22.68 13.40 -23.91
N ASP A 114 21.83 12.84 -23.04
CA ASP A 114 22.24 12.27 -21.74
C ASP A 114 22.42 10.74 -21.76
N VAL A 115 22.15 10.10 -22.90
CA VAL A 115 22.37 8.66 -23.06
C VAL A 115 23.86 8.43 -23.28
N ARG A 116 24.60 8.12 -22.20
CA ARG A 116 25.95 7.57 -22.31
C ARG A 116 25.83 6.20 -22.96
N ASP A 117 26.15 6.16 -24.24
CA ASP A 117 26.24 4.93 -25.03
C ASP A 117 27.14 3.96 -24.28
N GLY A 118 26.56 2.83 -23.84
CA GLY A 118 27.27 1.76 -23.18
C GLY A 118 28.16 1.06 -24.20
N GLY A 119 29.31 1.68 -24.48
CA GLY A 119 30.33 1.18 -25.39
C GLY A 119 30.71 -0.25 -25.01
N GLN A 120 30.53 -1.13 -26.00
CA GLN A 120 31.00 -2.51 -26.00
C GLN A 120 32.52 -2.54 -25.77
N SER A 121 32.97 -3.49 -24.96
CA SER A 121 34.34 -4.02 -24.97
C SER A 121 34.26 -5.51 -24.66
#